data_AF-F9Q2Q7-F1
#
_entry.id   AF-F9Q2Q7-F1
#
_cell.length_a   1.000
_cell.length_b   1.000
_cell.length_c   1.000
_cell.angle_alpha   90.00
_cell.angle_beta   90.00
_cell.angle_gamma   90.00
#
_symmetry.space_group_name_H-M   'P 1'
#
loop_
_entity.id
_entity.type
_entity.pdbx_description
1 polymer ?
#
loop_
_entity_poly.entity_id
_entity_poly.type
_entity_poly.pdbx_seq_one_letter_code
_entity_poly.pdbx_strand_id
1 'polypeptide(L)'
;MKDVNGKTRELYNAGTIHKRSLKLIVKYLQKINFPTYLHGGIPGRSYVTNVESHSKNKFAVIVDISNFFPSTNAQKVFNFFRYDMNQAPDIAKILTDLTTVSKDEHSFLPQGYPTSPILSFLAYYHMYENLMKYAQNNGLTFSAYYDDLTFSSKKPIPKICLKEIVNIIESFNLKVNKEKSKVSKLDYTKITGCVIVKGELKAPRKLQKETYDLYRYLKNSNLSDEELLSLLKNLLEKFQLFNQLKKKDNFQIILN
;
A
#
# COMPACT_ATOMS: atom_id res chain seq x y z
N MET A 1 9.91 -18.45 -0.49
CA MET A 1 8.81 -17.85 0.32
C MET A 1 9.43 -16.93 1.38
N LYS A 2 8.68 -15.96 1.91
CA LYS A 2 9.13 -15.06 2.98
C LYS A 2 8.03 -14.87 4.01
N ASP A 3 8.35 -15.06 5.29
CA ASP A 3 7.42 -14.76 6.38
C ASP A 3 7.39 -13.26 6.67
N VAL A 4 6.18 -12.70 6.62
CA VAL A 4 5.94 -11.28 6.93
C VAL A 4 4.74 -11.20 7.87
N ASN A 5 4.96 -10.74 9.10
CA ASN A 5 3.94 -10.61 10.15
C ASN A 5 3.14 -11.91 10.41
N GLY A 6 3.82 -13.05 10.48
CA GLY A 6 3.18 -14.36 10.75
C GLY A 6 2.41 -14.94 9.57
N LYS A 7 2.53 -14.36 8.36
CA LYS A 7 2.00 -14.92 7.11
C LYS A 7 3.14 -15.24 6.15
N THR A 8 3.15 -16.45 5.64
CA THR A 8 4.08 -16.84 4.58
C THR A 8 3.60 -16.27 3.26
N ARG A 9 4.43 -15.38 2.67
CA ARG A 9 4.18 -14.77 1.36
C ARG A 9 5.07 -15.41 0.33
N GLU A 10 4.48 -15.80 -0.78
CA GLU A 10 5.23 -16.23 -1.96
C GLU A 10 5.70 -14.99 -2.72
N LEU A 11 7.02 -14.90 -2.94
CA LEU A 11 7.65 -13.80 -3.68
C LEU A 11 8.24 -14.37 -4.95
N TYR A 12 7.98 -13.70 -6.06
CA TYR A 12 8.49 -14.04 -7.37
C TYR A 12 9.59 -13.06 -7.75
N ASN A 13 10.72 -13.59 -8.21
CA ASN A 13 11.84 -12.80 -8.66
C ASN A 13 12.08 -13.06 -10.15
N ALA A 14 11.86 -12.05 -10.97
CA ALA A 14 12.18 -12.11 -12.39
C ALA A 14 13.69 -12.20 -12.60
N GLY A 15 14.13 -13.01 -13.57
CA GLY A 15 15.51 -13.04 -14.02
C GLY A 15 15.98 -11.66 -14.54
N THR A 16 17.28 -11.43 -14.61
CA THR A 16 17.85 -10.09 -14.86
C THR A 16 17.31 -9.42 -16.12
N ILE A 17 17.21 -10.15 -17.24
CA ILE A 17 16.70 -9.62 -18.51
C ILE A 17 15.21 -9.30 -18.40
N HIS A 18 14.42 -10.24 -17.89
CA HIS A 18 12.98 -10.05 -17.68
C HIS A 18 12.69 -8.86 -16.77
N LYS A 19 13.44 -8.72 -15.67
CA LYS A 19 13.34 -7.58 -14.75
C LYS A 19 13.63 -6.24 -15.43
N ARG A 20 14.53 -6.20 -16.43
CA ARG A 20 14.76 -4.98 -17.24
C ARG A 20 13.53 -4.65 -18.09
N SER A 21 12.94 -5.65 -18.76
CA SER A 21 11.69 -5.48 -19.51
C SER A 21 10.54 -4.98 -18.63
N LEU A 22 10.36 -5.58 -17.45
CA LEU A 22 9.35 -5.14 -16.48
C LEU A 22 9.55 -3.68 -16.05
N LYS A 23 10.79 -3.25 -15.79
CA LYS A 23 11.09 -1.85 -15.46
C LYS A 23 10.82 -0.89 -16.62
N LEU A 24 11.06 -1.31 -17.86
CA LEU A 24 10.71 -0.51 -19.04
C LEU A 24 9.20 -0.34 -19.16
N ILE A 25 8.43 -1.41 -18.96
CA ILE A 25 6.96 -1.35 -18.92
C ILE A 25 6.49 -0.34 -17.87
N VAL A 26 7.03 -0.41 -16.63
CA VAL A 26 6.72 0.56 -15.57
C VAL A 26 7.01 2.00 -16.04
N LYS A 27 8.18 2.25 -16.63
CA LYS A 27 8.56 3.58 -17.13
C LYS A 27 7.54 4.16 -18.12
N TYR A 28 6.98 3.33 -19.00
CA TYR A 28 5.96 3.76 -19.96
C TYR A 28 4.59 3.95 -19.30
N LEU A 29 4.17 3.00 -18.45
CA LEU A 29 2.90 3.12 -17.71
C LEU A 29 2.88 4.32 -16.76
N GLN A 30 4.02 4.71 -16.21
CA GLN A 30 4.15 5.91 -15.36
C GLN A 30 3.89 7.23 -16.11
N LYS A 31 3.83 7.23 -17.45
CA LYS A 31 3.42 8.40 -18.23
C LYS A 31 1.89 8.62 -18.22
N ILE A 32 1.12 7.64 -17.75
CA ILE A 32 -0.32 7.80 -17.53
C ILE A 32 -0.51 8.74 -16.34
N ASN A 33 -1.51 9.63 -16.43
CA ASN A 33 -1.86 10.49 -15.31
C ASN A 33 -2.56 9.68 -14.21
N PHE A 34 -2.08 9.80 -12.98
CA PHE A 34 -2.66 9.09 -11.83
C PHE A 34 -3.49 10.02 -10.94
N PRO A 35 -4.73 9.61 -10.56
CA PRO A 35 -5.58 10.38 -9.65
C PRO A 35 -4.89 10.71 -8.34
N THR A 36 -5.22 11.86 -7.74
CA THR A 36 -4.56 12.35 -6.52
C THR A 36 -4.79 11.48 -5.29
N TYR A 37 -5.89 10.71 -5.26
CA TYR A 37 -6.21 9.79 -4.16
C TYR A 37 -5.31 8.54 -4.12
N LEU A 38 -4.56 8.25 -5.18
CA LEU A 38 -3.71 7.06 -5.27
C LEU A 38 -2.30 7.34 -4.74
N HIS A 39 -1.87 6.67 -3.69
CA HIS A 39 -0.53 6.85 -3.10
C HIS A 39 0.41 5.66 -3.29
N GLY A 40 -0.13 4.46 -3.55
CA GLY A 40 0.66 3.25 -3.76
C GLY A 40 1.36 3.25 -5.12
N GLY A 41 2.69 3.06 -5.13
CA GLY A 41 3.46 2.85 -6.36
C GLY A 41 3.66 4.09 -7.24
N ILE A 42 3.25 5.27 -6.75
CA ILE A 42 3.33 6.53 -7.48
C ILE A 42 4.56 7.34 -7.03
N PRO A 43 5.42 7.82 -7.95
CA PRO A 43 6.55 8.67 -7.62
C PRO A 43 6.14 9.90 -6.80
N GLY A 44 6.88 10.19 -5.73
CA GLY A 44 6.61 11.31 -4.83
C GLY A 44 5.47 11.07 -3.82
N ARG A 45 4.75 9.95 -3.91
CA ARG A 45 3.73 9.54 -2.94
C ARG A 45 4.22 8.33 -2.14
N SER A 46 3.68 8.17 -0.95
CA SER A 46 4.06 7.14 0.00
C SER A 46 2.91 6.79 0.94
N TYR A 47 3.11 5.73 1.73
CA TYR A 47 2.20 5.40 2.82
C TYR A 47 2.01 6.55 3.82
N VAL A 48 3.00 7.46 3.94
CA VAL A 48 2.89 8.67 4.77
C VAL A 48 1.88 9.64 4.16
N THR A 49 2.05 10.00 2.88
CA THR A 49 1.14 10.91 2.19
C THR A 49 -0.30 10.39 2.14
N ASN A 50 -0.48 9.05 2.12
CA ASN A 50 -1.77 8.39 2.21
C ASN A 50 -2.49 8.72 3.53
N VAL A 51 -1.75 8.66 4.64
CA VAL A 51 -2.31 8.91 5.97
C VAL A 51 -2.51 10.41 6.21
N GLU A 52 -1.62 11.25 5.69
CA GLU A 52 -1.73 12.72 5.76
C GLU A 52 -3.06 13.23 5.17
N SER A 53 -3.56 12.60 4.10
CA SER A 53 -4.87 12.88 3.50
C SER A 53 -6.02 12.82 4.51
N HIS A 54 -5.85 12.12 5.64
CA HIS A 54 -6.88 11.92 6.66
C HIS A 54 -6.60 12.63 7.98
N SER A 55 -5.49 13.36 8.10
CA SER A 55 -5.05 14.04 9.34
C SER A 55 -6.09 14.97 9.98
N LYS A 56 -6.90 15.66 9.16
CA LYS A 56 -7.93 16.60 9.62
C LYS A 56 -9.29 15.94 9.95
N ASN A 57 -9.41 14.64 9.78
CA ASN A 57 -10.64 13.88 9.97
C ASN A 57 -10.63 13.11 11.30
N LYS A 58 -11.81 12.72 11.78
CA LYS A 58 -12.00 12.08 13.10
C LYS A 58 -12.50 10.65 13.03
N PHE A 59 -13.11 10.27 11.92
CA PHE A 59 -13.70 8.94 11.72
C PHE A 59 -13.24 8.41 10.38
N ALA A 60 -13.05 7.09 10.28
CA ALA A 60 -12.69 6.44 9.04
C ALA A 60 -13.36 5.09 8.87
N VAL A 61 -13.55 4.73 7.61
CA VAL A 61 -13.73 3.36 7.14
C VAL A 61 -12.40 2.92 6.56
N ILE A 62 -11.84 1.85 7.12
CA ILE A 62 -10.59 1.23 6.65
C ILE A 62 -10.98 -0.09 6.03
N VAL A 63 -10.50 -0.35 4.81
CA VAL A 63 -10.78 -1.57 4.06
C VAL A 63 -9.47 -2.17 3.56
N ASP A 64 -9.28 -3.47 3.80
CA ASP A 64 -8.11 -4.25 3.38
C ASP A 64 -8.58 -5.30 2.37
N ILE A 65 -8.10 -5.22 1.12
CA ILE A 65 -8.42 -6.22 0.10
C ILE A 65 -7.51 -7.44 0.29
N SER A 66 -8.11 -8.62 0.35
CA SER A 66 -7.37 -9.86 0.56
C SER A 66 -6.65 -10.29 -0.72
N ASN A 67 -5.37 -10.67 -0.58
CA ASN A 67 -4.56 -11.24 -1.67
C ASN A 67 -4.58 -10.43 -2.97
N PHE A 68 -4.53 -9.10 -2.88
CA PHE A 68 -4.82 -8.21 -4.00
C PHE A 68 -4.05 -8.51 -5.29
N PHE A 69 -2.74 -8.74 -5.23
CA PHE A 69 -1.95 -9.08 -6.44
C PHE A 69 -2.35 -10.46 -7.01
N PRO A 70 -2.36 -11.57 -6.23
CA PRO A 70 -2.92 -12.84 -6.72
C PRO A 70 -4.37 -12.78 -7.20
N SER A 71 -5.21 -11.91 -6.63
CA SER A 71 -6.59 -11.68 -7.08
C SER A 71 -6.70 -10.79 -8.32
N THR A 72 -5.61 -10.16 -8.75
CA THR A 72 -5.51 -9.49 -10.05
C THR A 72 -5.11 -10.51 -11.10
N ASN A 73 -6.09 -11.21 -11.66
CA ASN A 73 -5.85 -12.26 -12.63
C ASN A 73 -5.37 -11.72 -13.99
N ALA A 74 -4.78 -12.60 -14.80
CA ALA A 74 -4.27 -12.28 -16.13
C ALA A 74 -5.35 -11.72 -17.06
N GLN A 75 -6.60 -12.15 -16.93
CA GLN A 75 -7.70 -11.61 -17.75
C GLN A 75 -7.95 -10.13 -17.47
N LYS A 76 -7.87 -9.67 -16.22
CA LYS A 76 -7.99 -8.25 -15.86
C LYS A 76 -6.84 -7.43 -16.45
N VAL A 77 -5.61 -7.96 -16.37
CA VAL A 77 -4.42 -7.33 -16.95
C VAL A 77 -4.52 -7.27 -18.48
N PHE A 78 -4.97 -8.36 -19.11
CA PHE A 78 -5.21 -8.42 -20.54
C PHE A 78 -6.26 -7.41 -20.98
N ASN A 79 -7.40 -7.33 -20.26
CA ASN A 79 -8.46 -6.38 -20.56
C ASN A 79 -7.95 -4.93 -20.48
N PHE A 80 -7.12 -4.60 -19.49
CA PHE A 80 -6.50 -3.29 -19.41
C PHE A 80 -5.65 -2.99 -20.66
N PHE A 81 -4.75 -3.87 -21.05
CA PHE A 81 -3.94 -3.63 -22.26
C PHE A 81 -4.79 -3.60 -23.53
N ARG A 82 -5.74 -4.53 -23.66
CA ARG A 82 -6.56 -4.70 -24.86
C ARG A 82 -7.55 -3.56 -25.07
N TYR A 83 -8.27 -3.17 -24.02
CA TYR A 83 -9.41 -2.26 -24.12
C TYR A 83 -9.08 -0.86 -23.62
N ASP A 84 -8.42 -0.73 -22.46
CA ASP A 84 -8.15 0.58 -21.87
C ASP A 84 -6.96 1.26 -22.56
N MET A 85 -5.93 0.48 -22.93
CA MET A 85 -4.80 0.95 -23.73
C MET A 85 -4.99 0.73 -25.24
N ASN A 86 -6.11 0.15 -25.66
CA ASN A 86 -6.44 -0.13 -27.06
C ASN A 86 -5.32 -0.84 -27.84
N GLN A 87 -4.64 -1.80 -27.23
CA GLN A 87 -3.59 -2.58 -27.90
C GLN A 87 -4.19 -3.69 -28.77
N ALA A 88 -3.44 -4.12 -29.80
CA ALA A 88 -3.78 -5.30 -30.58
C ALA A 88 -3.80 -6.56 -29.67
N PRO A 89 -4.63 -7.59 -29.97
CA PRO A 89 -4.82 -8.74 -29.09
C PRO A 89 -3.52 -9.51 -28.78
N ASP A 90 -2.66 -9.68 -29.78
CA ASP A 90 -1.34 -10.31 -29.67
C ASP A 90 -0.40 -9.52 -28.75
N ILE A 91 -0.31 -8.20 -28.94
CA ILE A 91 0.49 -7.32 -28.09
C ILE A 91 -0.02 -7.31 -26.65
N ALA A 92 -1.33 -7.22 -26.45
CA ALA A 92 -1.95 -7.29 -25.13
C ALA A 92 -1.60 -8.62 -24.44
N LYS A 93 -1.68 -9.74 -25.15
CA LYS A 93 -1.33 -11.07 -24.62
C LYS A 93 0.14 -11.15 -24.23
N ILE A 94 1.06 -10.69 -25.07
CA ILE A 94 2.50 -10.67 -24.78
C ILE A 94 2.78 -9.84 -23.51
N LEU A 95 2.18 -8.66 -23.40
CA LEU A 95 2.36 -7.81 -22.21
C LEU A 95 1.77 -8.45 -20.95
N THR A 96 0.62 -9.11 -21.04
CA THR A 96 0.04 -9.88 -19.93
C THR A 96 0.96 -11.02 -19.51
N ASP A 97 1.46 -11.82 -20.45
CA ASP A 97 2.32 -12.96 -20.15
C ASP A 97 3.66 -12.52 -19.54
N LEU A 98 4.21 -11.40 -20.01
CA LEU A 98 5.41 -10.82 -19.42
C LEU A 98 5.20 -10.33 -17.99
N THR A 99 4.00 -9.92 -17.61
CA THR A 99 3.76 -9.23 -16.34
C THR A 99 3.04 -10.08 -15.29
N THR A 100 2.58 -11.26 -15.67
CA THR A 100 1.92 -12.23 -14.80
C THR A 100 2.76 -13.48 -14.61
N VAL A 101 2.38 -14.30 -13.65
CA VAL A 101 2.91 -15.66 -13.47
C VAL A 101 1.75 -16.63 -13.45
N SER A 102 2.00 -17.85 -13.90
CA SER A 102 1.06 -18.96 -13.79
C SER A 102 1.46 -19.86 -12.62
N LYS A 103 0.49 -20.19 -11.78
CA LYS A 103 0.62 -21.22 -10.75
C LYS A 103 -0.65 -22.05 -10.78
N ASP A 104 -0.47 -23.36 -10.91
CA ASP A 104 -1.56 -24.29 -11.20
C ASP A 104 -2.34 -23.80 -12.45
N GLU A 105 -3.66 -23.80 -12.41
CA GLU A 105 -4.52 -23.31 -13.50
C GLU A 105 -4.80 -21.80 -13.45
N HIS A 106 -4.10 -21.03 -12.60
CA HIS A 106 -4.37 -19.60 -12.39
C HIS A 106 -3.17 -18.73 -12.77
N SER A 107 -3.43 -17.70 -13.58
CA SER A 107 -2.43 -16.67 -13.94
C SER A 107 -2.79 -15.32 -13.32
N PHE A 108 -1.83 -14.66 -12.68
CA PHE A 108 -2.05 -13.45 -11.87
C PHE A 108 -0.82 -12.55 -11.76
N LEU A 109 -1.01 -11.32 -11.25
CA LEU A 109 0.11 -10.44 -10.91
C LEU A 109 0.87 -10.97 -9.69
N PRO A 110 2.17 -11.28 -9.80
CA PRO A 110 2.93 -11.81 -8.68
C PRO A 110 3.31 -10.72 -7.67
N GLN A 111 3.53 -11.12 -6.42
CA GLN A 111 4.27 -10.29 -5.47
C GLN A 111 5.75 -10.30 -5.84
N GLY A 112 6.35 -9.12 -6.06
CA GLY A 112 7.79 -8.96 -6.33
C GLY A 112 8.13 -8.42 -7.72
N TYR A 113 7.21 -8.52 -8.69
CA TYR A 113 7.41 -7.85 -9.97
C TYR A 113 7.23 -6.34 -9.80
N PRO A 114 8.10 -5.51 -10.42
CA PRO A 114 7.98 -4.06 -10.31
C PRO A 114 6.74 -3.51 -11.03
N THR A 115 6.14 -4.30 -11.94
CA THR A 115 4.91 -3.95 -12.67
C THR A 115 3.63 -4.20 -11.86
N SER A 116 3.61 -5.17 -10.94
CA SER A 116 2.40 -5.53 -10.20
C SER A 116 1.75 -4.36 -9.45
N PRO A 117 2.51 -3.48 -8.77
CA PRO A 117 1.98 -2.27 -8.11
C PRO A 117 1.13 -1.36 -9.01
N ILE A 118 1.63 -1.03 -10.20
CA ILE A 118 0.98 -0.08 -11.12
C ILE A 118 -0.13 -0.77 -11.92
N LEU A 119 0.08 -2.03 -12.31
CA LEU A 119 -0.90 -2.80 -13.06
C LEU A 119 -2.11 -3.21 -12.22
N SER A 120 -1.95 -3.50 -10.93
CA SER A 120 -3.11 -3.82 -10.09
C SER A 120 -4.05 -2.64 -9.93
N PHE A 121 -3.52 -1.42 -9.84
CA PHE A 121 -4.34 -0.21 -9.90
C PHE A 121 -5.03 -0.06 -11.26
N LEU A 122 -4.25 -0.10 -12.35
CA LEU A 122 -4.77 0.13 -13.71
C LEU A 122 -5.85 -0.90 -14.10
N ALA A 123 -5.62 -2.18 -13.79
CA ALA A 123 -6.57 -3.26 -14.06
C ALA A 123 -7.88 -3.15 -13.25
N TYR A 124 -7.88 -2.40 -12.16
CA TYR A 124 -9.05 -2.12 -11.33
C TYR A 124 -9.42 -0.63 -11.35
N TYR A 125 -8.98 0.15 -12.34
CA TYR A 125 -9.19 1.60 -12.39
C TYR A 125 -10.66 1.99 -12.18
N HIS A 126 -11.58 1.32 -12.88
CA HIS A 126 -13.02 1.55 -12.74
C HIS A 126 -13.57 1.27 -11.34
N MET A 127 -12.99 0.32 -10.58
CA MET A 127 -13.36 0.11 -9.19
C MET A 127 -12.97 1.33 -8.35
N TYR A 128 -11.73 1.82 -8.52
CA TYR A 128 -11.26 3.00 -7.81
C TYR A 128 -12.09 4.25 -8.14
N GLU A 129 -12.51 4.43 -9.39
CA GLU A 129 -13.40 5.52 -9.80
C GLU A 129 -14.79 5.41 -9.12
N ASN A 130 -15.36 4.20 -9.06
CA ASN A 130 -16.63 3.97 -8.35
C ASN A 130 -16.50 4.28 -6.85
N LEU A 131 -15.38 3.88 -6.24
CA LEU A 131 -15.09 4.19 -4.84
C LEU A 131 -14.90 5.68 -4.59
N MET A 132 -14.19 6.38 -5.49
CA MET A 132 -14.00 7.83 -5.41
C MET A 132 -15.33 8.56 -5.56
N LYS A 133 -16.17 8.17 -6.52
CA LYS A 133 -17.51 8.72 -6.70
C LYS A 133 -18.39 8.50 -5.47
N TYR A 134 -18.36 7.29 -4.90
CA TYR A 134 -19.04 7.00 -3.64
C TYR A 134 -18.56 7.91 -2.52
N ALA A 135 -17.25 8.13 -2.40
CA ALA A 135 -16.68 9.02 -1.39
C ALA A 135 -17.16 10.46 -1.56
N GLN A 136 -17.14 10.99 -2.79
CA GLN A 136 -17.62 12.34 -3.11
C GLN A 136 -19.09 12.51 -2.74
N ASN A 137 -19.95 11.57 -3.15
CA ASN A 137 -21.39 11.61 -2.88
C ASN A 137 -21.72 11.60 -1.37
N ASN A 138 -20.84 11.02 -0.56
CA ASN A 138 -21.01 10.91 0.89
C ASN A 138 -20.17 11.90 1.69
N GLY A 139 -19.49 12.85 1.03
CA GLY A 139 -18.63 13.84 1.70
C GLY A 139 -17.46 13.21 2.46
N LEU A 140 -16.87 12.14 1.92
CA LEU A 140 -15.74 11.41 2.49
C LEU A 140 -14.45 11.77 1.74
N THR A 141 -13.35 11.88 2.48
CA THR A 141 -12.00 11.91 1.91
C THR A 141 -11.56 10.49 1.62
N PHE A 142 -11.23 10.17 0.37
CA PHE A 142 -10.75 8.85 -0.04
C PHE A 142 -9.25 8.90 -0.38
N SER A 143 -8.52 7.88 0.06
CA SER A 143 -7.17 7.58 -0.42
C SER A 143 -6.93 6.07 -0.51
N ALA A 144 -5.99 5.67 -1.36
CA ALA A 144 -5.60 4.29 -1.58
C ALA A 144 -4.09 4.11 -1.61
N TYR A 145 -3.58 3.16 -0.82
CA TYR A 145 -2.21 2.68 -0.91
C TYR A 145 -2.23 1.19 -1.29
N TYR A 146 -2.19 0.93 -2.60
CA TYR A 146 -2.45 -0.40 -3.16
C TYR A 146 -3.83 -0.93 -2.72
N ASP A 147 -3.86 -1.98 -1.91
CA ASP A 147 -5.01 -2.69 -1.37
C ASP A 147 -5.54 -2.11 -0.04
N ASP A 148 -4.79 -1.22 0.60
CA ASP A 148 -5.22 -0.49 1.79
C ASP A 148 -6.02 0.75 1.38
N LEU A 149 -7.34 0.67 1.53
CA LEU A 149 -8.27 1.74 1.18
C LEU A 149 -8.76 2.45 2.44
N THR A 150 -8.76 3.78 2.43
CA THR A 150 -9.22 4.57 3.58
C THR A 150 -10.18 5.68 3.14
N PHE A 151 -11.34 5.71 3.79
CA PHE A 151 -12.34 6.75 3.64
C PHE A 151 -12.48 7.45 4.99
N SER A 152 -12.43 8.77 5.05
CA SER A 152 -12.55 9.46 6.34
C SER A 152 -13.38 10.74 6.29
N SER A 153 -13.89 11.14 7.46
CA SER A 153 -14.71 12.32 7.63
C SER A 153 -14.51 12.94 9.01
N LYS A 154 -14.84 14.24 9.13
CA LYS A 154 -14.94 14.93 10.42
C LYS A 154 -16.15 14.45 11.23
N LYS A 155 -17.21 14.01 10.55
CA LYS A 155 -18.46 13.51 11.17
C LYS A 155 -18.41 11.99 11.33
N PRO A 156 -19.18 11.41 12.28
CA PRO A 156 -19.33 9.96 12.40
C PRO A 156 -19.77 9.34 11.08
N ILE A 157 -19.12 8.23 10.70
CA ILE A 157 -19.48 7.48 9.50
C ILE A 157 -20.37 6.30 9.90
N PRO A 158 -21.59 6.16 9.33
CA PRO A 158 -22.45 5.02 9.58
C PRO A 158 -21.82 3.68 9.16
N LYS A 159 -22.14 2.59 9.86
CA LYS A 159 -21.68 1.24 9.49
C LYS A 159 -22.15 0.80 8.10
N ILE A 160 -23.29 1.33 7.63
CA ILE A 160 -23.80 1.02 6.28
C ILE A 160 -22.80 1.41 5.19
N CYS A 161 -22.01 2.46 5.39
CA CYS A 161 -21.00 2.88 4.43
C CYS A 161 -19.92 1.81 4.19
N LEU A 162 -19.51 1.09 5.25
CA LEU A 162 -18.57 -0.04 5.09
C LEU A 162 -19.19 -1.14 4.22
N LYS A 163 -20.48 -1.46 4.42
CA LYS A 163 -21.18 -2.47 3.62
C LYS A 163 -21.27 -2.05 2.15
N GLU A 164 -21.60 -0.79 1.88
CA GLU A 164 -21.71 -0.26 0.51
C GLU A 164 -20.34 -0.24 -0.20
N ILE A 165 -19.28 0.18 0.49
CA ILE A 165 -17.91 0.12 -0.03
C ILE A 165 -17.49 -1.32 -0.34
N VAL A 166 -17.78 -2.26 0.57
CA VAL A 166 -17.50 -3.69 0.35
C VAL A 166 -18.27 -4.22 -0.86
N ASN A 167 -19.55 -3.86 -1.02
CA ASN A 167 -20.35 -4.27 -2.19
C ASN A 167 -19.75 -3.75 -3.50
N ILE A 168 -19.23 -2.51 -3.52
CA ILE A 168 -18.52 -1.99 -4.69
C ILE A 168 -17.31 -2.87 -5.00
N ILE A 169 -16.46 -3.17 -4.01
CA ILE A 169 -15.25 -4.00 -4.22
C ILE A 169 -15.61 -5.42 -4.69
N GLU A 170 -16.60 -6.05 -4.06
CA GLU A 170 -17.03 -7.40 -4.38
C GLU A 170 -17.67 -7.49 -5.78
N SER A 171 -18.30 -6.42 -6.28
CA SER A 171 -18.80 -6.36 -7.67
C SER A 171 -17.69 -6.45 -8.72
N PHE A 172 -16.43 -6.21 -8.34
CA PHE A 172 -15.26 -6.40 -9.20
C PHE A 172 -14.58 -7.77 -9.02
N ASN A 173 -15.22 -8.70 -8.31
CA ASN A 173 -14.73 -10.04 -7.97
C ASN A 173 -13.51 -10.05 -7.03
N LEU A 174 -13.36 -9.01 -6.21
CA LEU A 174 -12.35 -8.95 -5.16
C LEU A 174 -12.96 -9.32 -3.81
N LYS A 175 -12.13 -9.83 -2.89
CA LYS A 175 -12.55 -10.20 -1.53
C LYS A 175 -11.97 -9.24 -0.51
N VAL A 176 -12.79 -8.79 0.43
CA VAL A 176 -12.36 -7.93 1.53
C VAL A 176 -12.01 -8.75 2.77
N ASN A 177 -10.94 -8.37 3.45
CA ASN A 177 -10.61 -8.92 4.77
C ASN A 177 -11.55 -8.32 5.83
N LYS A 178 -12.58 -9.08 6.23
CA LYS A 178 -13.61 -8.62 7.18
C LYS A 178 -13.07 -8.34 8.58
N GLU A 179 -12.00 -9.02 9.01
CA GLU A 179 -11.42 -8.82 10.35
C GLU A 179 -10.63 -7.51 10.44
N LYS A 180 -9.96 -7.13 9.35
CA LYS A 180 -9.18 -5.89 9.28
C LYS A 180 -10.01 -4.69 8.85
N SER A 181 -11.11 -4.92 8.13
CA SER A 181 -11.95 -3.85 7.61
C SER A 181 -12.96 -3.40 8.65
N LYS A 182 -12.99 -2.10 8.95
CA LYS A 182 -13.77 -1.56 10.07
C LYS A 182 -14.09 -0.09 9.91
N VAL A 183 -15.13 0.34 10.63
CA VAL A 183 -15.38 1.74 10.92
C VAL A 183 -14.78 2.07 12.29
N SER A 184 -13.98 3.13 12.38
CA SER A 184 -13.29 3.51 13.62
C SER A 184 -13.12 5.01 13.77
N LYS A 185 -12.98 5.48 15.01
CA LYS A 185 -12.42 6.81 15.29
C LYS A 185 -10.94 6.80 14.95
N LEU A 186 -10.44 7.88 14.36
CA LEU A 186 -9.04 7.98 13.92
C LEU A 186 -8.05 8.24 15.06
N ASP A 187 -8.52 8.53 16.27
CA ASP A 187 -7.65 8.70 17.42
C ASP A 187 -7.03 7.35 17.82
N TYR A 188 -5.72 7.21 17.58
CA TYR A 188 -4.92 5.99 17.76
C TYR A 188 -5.18 4.86 16.76
N THR A 189 -5.92 5.10 15.68
CA THR A 189 -6.14 4.07 14.65
C THR A 189 -4.97 4.01 13.68
N LYS A 190 -4.52 2.78 13.40
CA LYS A 190 -3.47 2.51 12.43
C LYS A 190 -4.04 2.55 11.00
N ILE A 191 -3.46 3.38 10.14
CA ILE A 191 -3.70 3.40 8.69
C ILE A 191 -2.35 3.15 8.01
N THR A 192 -2.26 2.14 7.13
CA THR A 192 -1.06 1.83 6.31
C THR A 192 0.28 1.88 7.06
N GLY A 193 0.32 1.38 8.30
CA GLY A 193 1.57 1.38 9.08
C GLY A 193 1.81 2.58 10.00
N CYS A 194 1.06 3.68 9.87
CA CYS A 194 1.14 4.86 10.74
C CYS A 194 -0.09 5.00 11.62
N VAL A 195 -0.03 5.88 12.62
CA VAL A 195 -1.16 6.20 13.51
C VAL A 195 -1.44 7.70 13.44
N ILE A 196 -2.71 8.08 13.41
CA ILE A 196 -3.12 9.48 13.61
C ILE A 196 -3.47 9.66 15.09
N VAL A 197 -2.88 10.65 15.75
CA VAL A 197 -3.15 10.97 17.16
C VAL A 197 -3.40 12.47 17.27
N LYS A 198 -4.60 12.87 17.71
CA LYS A 198 -5.00 14.30 17.79
C LYS A 198 -4.75 15.10 16.50
N GLY A 199 -4.83 14.45 15.34
CA GLY A 199 -4.60 15.07 14.02
C GLY A 199 -3.14 15.14 13.58
N GLU A 200 -2.21 14.68 14.41
CA GLU A 200 -0.80 14.54 14.06
C GLU A 200 -0.48 13.11 13.62
N LEU A 201 0.38 12.98 12.61
CA LEU A 201 0.91 11.70 12.19
C LEU A 201 1.97 11.22 13.19
N LYS A 202 1.84 10.00 13.70
CA LYS A 202 2.82 9.38 14.60
C LYS A 202 3.19 7.98 14.13
N ALA A 203 4.43 7.60 14.39
CA ALA A 203 4.86 6.22 14.31
C ALA A 203 4.06 5.36 15.30
N PRO A 204 3.74 4.09 14.98
CA PRO A 204 3.10 3.19 15.94
C PRO A 204 3.93 3.03 17.22
N ARG A 205 3.26 2.93 18.38
CA ARG A 205 3.92 2.70 19.68
C ARG A 205 4.89 1.51 19.66
N LYS A 206 4.54 0.44 18.96
CA LYS A 206 5.41 -0.75 18.81
C LYS A 206 6.75 -0.37 18.15
N LEU A 207 6.71 0.40 17.06
CA LEU A 207 7.92 0.85 16.37
C LEU A 207 8.76 1.78 17.25
N GLN A 208 8.12 2.71 17.97
CA GLN A 208 8.79 3.58 18.93
C GLN A 208 9.49 2.77 20.02
N LYS A 209 8.77 1.80 20.61
CA LYS A 209 9.31 0.91 21.64
C LYS A 209 10.47 0.07 21.12
N GLU A 210 10.32 -0.60 19.99
CA GLU A 210 11.40 -1.40 19.38
C GLU A 210 12.65 -0.55 19.09
N THR A 211 12.48 0.69 18.63
CA THR A 211 13.59 1.60 18.37
C THR A 211 14.29 2.00 19.66
N TYR A 212 13.51 2.31 20.71
CA TYR A 212 14.03 2.64 22.03
C TYR A 212 14.74 1.44 22.68
N ASP A 213 14.15 0.26 22.63
CA ASP A 213 14.73 -0.98 23.16
C ASP A 213 16.05 -1.32 22.43
N LEU A 214 16.09 -1.15 21.10
CA LEU A 214 17.30 -1.31 20.30
C LEU A 214 18.40 -0.30 20.70
N TYR A 215 18.04 0.97 20.89
CA TYR A 215 18.96 1.99 21.39
C TYR A 215 19.50 1.63 22.79
N ARG A 216 18.63 1.17 23.71
CA ARG A 216 19.02 0.76 25.06
C ARG A 216 19.94 -0.45 25.02
N TYR A 217 19.69 -1.41 24.15
CA TYR A 217 20.56 -2.57 23.97
C TYR A 217 21.94 -2.17 23.46
N LEU A 218 21.99 -1.37 22.38
CA LEU A 218 23.24 -0.81 21.84
C LEU A 218 24.06 -0.04 22.87
N LYS A 219 23.40 0.70 23.78
CA LYS A 219 24.09 1.50 24.82
C LYS A 219 24.66 0.65 25.96
N ASN A 220 24.05 -0.48 26.29
CA ASN A 220 24.33 -1.22 27.53
C ASN A 220 24.96 -2.60 27.30
N SER A 221 25.19 -3.01 26.05
CA SER A 221 25.72 -4.34 25.71
C SER A 221 27.12 -4.24 25.13
N ASN A 222 28.01 -5.15 25.53
CA ASN A 222 29.27 -5.39 24.84
C ASN A 222 28.96 -6.27 23.63
N LEU A 223 29.14 -5.71 22.44
CA LEU A 223 28.81 -6.35 21.17
C LEU A 223 30.07 -6.54 20.36
N SER A 224 30.11 -7.59 19.54
CA SER A 224 31.11 -7.70 18.48
C SER A 224 30.89 -6.62 17.41
N ASP A 225 31.94 -6.32 16.63
CA ASP A 225 31.85 -5.33 15.56
C ASP A 225 30.78 -5.70 14.50
N GLU A 226 30.63 -6.99 14.19
CA GLU A 226 29.61 -7.48 13.25
C GLU A 226 28.18 -7.28 13.77
N GLU A 227 27.94 -7.58 15.05
CA GLU A 227 26.64 -7.38 15.70
C GLU A 227 26.31 -5.88 15.79
N LEU A 228 27.29 -5.07 16.18
CA LEU A 228 27.15 -3.62 16.27
C LEU A 228 26.78 -3.02 14.91
N LEU A 229 27.48 -3.39 13.83
CA LEU A 229 27.19 -2.93 12.47
C LEU A 229 25.79 -3.32 11.99
N SER A 230 25.36 -4.55 12.27
CA SER A 230 24.02 -5.04 11.91
C SER A 230 22.93 -4.24 12.63
N LEU A 231 23.07 -4.05 13.95
CA LEU A 231 22.11 -3.34 14.78
C LEU A 231 22.06 -1.84 14.47
N LEU A 232 23.20 -1.21 14.16
CA LEU A 232 23.25 0.18 13.70
C LEU A 232 22.55 0.37 12.35
N LYS A 233 22.71 -0.55 11.40
CA LYS A 233 21.95 -0.51 10.13
C LYS A 233 20.45 -0.58 10.38
N ASN A 234 19.99 -1.48 11.24
CA ASN A 234 18.59 -1.60 11.62
C ASN A 234 18.07 -0.31 12.30
N LEU A 235 18.85 0.28 13.19
CA LEU A 235 18.51 1.54 13.84
C LEU A 235 18.40 2.71 12.83
N LEU A 236 19.34 2.80 11.88
CA LEU A 236 19.32 3.80 10.81
C LEU A 236 18.09 3.63 9.89
N GLU A 237 17.72 2.40 9.53
CA GLU A 237 16.49 2.12 8.78
C GLU A 237 15.25 2.61 9.55
N LYS A 238 15.18 2.35 10.85
CA LYS A 238 14.10 2.85 11.72
C LYS A 238 14.10 4.39 11.77
N PHE A 239 15.25 5.05 11.88
CA PHE A 239 15.35 6.52 11.84
C PHE A 239 14.92 7.13 10.50
N GLN A 240 15.30 6.52 9.38
CA GLN A 240 14.82 6.95 8.06
C GLN A 240 13.29 6.88 7.98
N LEU A 241 12.68 5.84 8.56
CA LEU A 241 11.23 5.71 8.66
C LEU A 241 10.62 6.85 9.50
N PHE A 242 11.23 7.24 10.62
CA PHE A 242 10.79 8.41 11.41
C PHE A 242 10.95 9.73 10.66
N ASN A 243 12.03 9.91 9.91
CA ASN A 243 12.24 11.14 9.11
C ASN A 243 11.21 11.27 7.99
N GLN A 244 10.78 10.16 7.39
CA GLN A 244 9.68 10.17 6.41
C GLN A 244 8.35 10.63 7.01
N LEU A 245 8.13 10.42 8.32
CA LEU A 245 6.93 10.87 9.04
C LEU A 245 6.97 12.36 9.45
N LYS A 246 8.16 12.99 9.44
CA LYS A 246 8.42 14.34 9.94
C LYS A 246 8.60 15.40 8.85
N LYS A 247 7.99 15.23 7.67
CA LYS A 247 8.17 16.19 6.55
C LYS A 247 7.69 17.63 6.82
N LYS A 248 7.21 17.94 8.04
CA LYS A 248 7.26 19.28 8.64
C LYS A 248 7.77 19.18 10.08
N ASP A 249 8.70 20.08 10.39
CA ASP A 249 9.24 20.49 11.69
C ASP A 249 10.50 19.80 12.24
N ASN A 250 11.50 20.67 12.45
CA ASN A 250 12.83 20.46 13.00
C ASN A 250 12.81 19.65 14.29
N PHE A 251 13.65 18.62 14.40
CA PHE A 251 13.91 17.95 15.67
C PHE A 251 15.33 18.26 16.14
N GLN A 252 15.44 19.04 17.22
CA GLN A 252 16.55 18.94 18.15
C GLN A 252 16.28 17.73 19.06
N ILE A 253 17.24 16.83 19.17
CA ILE A 253 17.24 15.81 20.22
C ILE A 253 17.76 16.51 21.47
N ILE A 254 16.87 16.84 22.40
CA ILE A 254 17.30 17.19 23.77
C ILE A 254 17.54 15.85 24.47
N LEU A 255 18.81 15.48 24.58
CA LEU A 255 19.27 14.46 25.52
C LEU A 255 19.41 15.19 26.87
N ASN A 256 18.56 14.85 27.83
CA ASN A 256 18.87 15.06 29.25
C ASN A 256 19.59 13.82 29.78
#